data_AF-A0A0X3WXG9-F1
#
_entry.id   AF-A0A0X3WXG9-F1
#
_cell.length_a   1.000
_cell.length_b   1.000
_cell.length_c   1.000
_cell.angle_alpha   90.00
_cell.angle_beta   90.00
_cell.angle_gamma   90.00
#
_symmetry.space_group_name_H-M   'P 1'
#
loop_
_entity.id
_entity.type
_entity.pdbx_description
1 polymer ?
#
loop_
_entity_poly.entity_id
_entity_poly.type
_entity_poly.pdbx_seq_one_letter_code
_entity_poly.pdbx_strand_id
1 'polypeptide(L)'
;MENTLTLERLIADIGQPLLRLAVDPHEAAEPLTGVLIHDPSDTVGLEAGCLVLCVGLASGSELVSLGREARRAGVCGLAVKSPLPPEAVDCPVPVVEVNRHASWMHVATITRQRIQDYARAQWEPAGATSDLFAIANTVSMVIHAPVTIEDATSAVLAWSAGQEKADESRVETILGRAVRPWRVRKLADSGVFQRLNASTAPVYVEPYEPTMLPRVAVAVRAGSEVLGYVWAVTSGPLPKEHARWLELFTSVVALHLANMRADSSPWARQQRRELAAAMLAGGAAGAGAAREAGLEKGPFCVLAVGLRPRRTASPTAGETASPEDAAAAANLRRLEEVLTLYLTAVHPSALAVRGNRAVYVLTAWPKLGAEEALAAARSLAEDFLARSPAGPGPGYLAAVAWPAAAPGDIPVVRLQADAVLRALGQAEPPRSVATVEDMALPVMLQHLGDIAQSLDLPRVTGPLRRLADHDGPNGVLTRTLSTFLAVGSVADDAALRLRVHVNTLRYRLRRIREVSGLDFEDADQMLLAQLQLRLNEVVSQPLV
;
A
#
# COMPACT_ATOMS: atom_id res chain seq x y z
N MET A 1 -9.36 -20.66 21.23
CA MET A 1 -8.23 -19.72 21.12
C MET A 1 -7.98 -19.24 19.68
N GLU A 2 -8.68 -19.74 18.66
CA GLU A 2 -8.36 -19.43 17.25
C GLU A 2 -8.75 -18.03 16.76
N ASN A 3 -9.38 -17.17 17.58
CA ASN A 3 -9.92 -15.88 17.12
C ASN A 3 -9.47 -14.65 17.93
N THR A 4 -8.45 -14.79 18.78
CA THR A 4 -7.88 -13.69 19.58
C THR A 4 -6.72 -13.00 18.82
N LEU A 5 -6.74 -11.67 18.76
CA LEU A 5 -5.65 -10.90 18.17
C LEU A 5 -4.43 -10.95 19.09
N THR A 6 -3.31 -11.46 18.59
CA THR A 6 -2.00 -11.41 19.26
C THR A 6 -1.10 -10.40 18.56
N LEU A 7 0.02 -10.04 19.19
CA LEU A 7 1.01 -9.14 18.58
C LEU A 7 1.57 -9.70 17.25
N GLU A 8 1.89 -10.99 17.21
CA GLU A 8 2.33 -11.67 15.99
C GLU A 8 1.28 -11.62 14.88
N ARG A 9 0.01 -11.81 15.25
CA ARG A 9 -1.10 -11.78 14.29
C ARG A 9 -1.34 -10.38 13.76
N LEU A 10 -1.26 -9.36 14.62
CA LEU A 10 -1.29 -7.95 14.22
C LEU A 10 -0.21 -7.65 13.18
N ILE A 11 1.02 -8.11 13.43
CA ILE A 11 2.17 -7.92 12.54
C ILE A 11 1.96 -8.66 11.21
N ALA A 12 1.40 -9.87 11.25
CA ALA A 12 1.06 -10.62 10.05
C ALA A 12 -0.03 -9.92 9.20
N ASP A 13 -1.04 -9.33 9.85
CA ASP A 13 -2.17 -8.67 9.20
C ASP A 13 -1.82 -7.28 8.65
N ILE A 14 -0.92 -6.55 9.31
CA ILE A 14 -0.45 -5.22 8.87
C ILE A 14 0.73 -5.34 7.89
N GLY A 15 1.61 -6.31 8.12
CA GLY A 15 2.79 -6.59 7.31
C GLY A 15 4.09 -5.98 7.85
N GLN A 16 5.18 -6.72 7.65
CA GLN A 16 6.53 -6.34 8.08
C GLN A 16 7.08 -5.03 7.52
N PRO A 17 6.69 -4.54 6.32
CA PRO A 17 7.10 -3.22 5.84
C PRO A 17 6.79 -2.06 6.79
N LEU A 18 5.71 -2.20 7.56
CA LEU A 18 5.27 -1.19 8.52
C LEU A 18 5.65 -1.55 9.96
N LEU A 19 5.41 -2.80 10.38
CA LEU A 19 5.65 -3.28 11.75
C LEU A 19 6.43 -4.61 11.74
N ARG A 20 7.57 -4.69 12.40
CA ARG A 20 8.38 -5.92 12.47
C ARG A 20 8.64 -6.29 13.93
N LEU A 21 8.39 -7.54 14.30
CA LEU A 21 8.82 -8.05 15.61
C LEU A 21 10.34 -8.16 15.62
N ALA A 22 11.00 -7.38 16.47
CA ALA A 22 12.46 -7.31 16.53
C ALA A 22 13.02 -8.06 17.74
N VAL A 23 12.30 -8.03 18.85
CA VAL A 23 12.65 -8.74 20.09
C VAL A 23 11.40 -9.47 20.55
N ASP A 24 11.55 -10.75 20.83
CA ASP A 24 10.50 -11.60 21.38
C ASP A 24 11.07 -12.37 22.57
N PRO A 25 10.98 -11.83 23.78
CA PRO A 25 11.44 -12.49 24.99
C PRO A 25 10.37 -13.53 25.39
N HIS A 26 10.31 -14.65 24.65
CA HIS A 26 9.41 -15.81 24.81
C HIS A 26 8.51 -15.78 26.07
N GLU A 27 7.31 -15.24 25.93
CA GLU A 27 6.19 -15.40 26.85
C GLU A 27 4.93 -15.76 26.05
N ALA A 28 3.95 -16.39 26.71
CA ALA A 28 2.72 -16.85 26.06
C ALA A 28 2.02 -15.69 25.31
N ALA A 29 1.42 -15.99 24.15
CA ALA A 29 0.79 -14.97 23.32
C ALA A 29 -0.44 -14.36 24.03
N GLU A 30 -0.23 -13.22 24.69
CA GLU A 30 -1.30 -12.47 25.35
C GLU A 30 -2.23 -11.80 24.33
N PRO A 31 -3.54 -11.71 24.65
CA PRO A 31 -4.50 -11.06 23.77
C PRO A 31 -4.28 -9.54 23.75
N LEU A 32 -4.08 -9.00 22.55
CA LEU A 32 -3.99 -7.57 22.31
C LEU A 32 -5.40 -6.96 22.30
N THR A 33 -5.65 -6.06 23.26
CA THR A 33 -6.96 -5.43 23.51
C THR A 33 -6.95 -3.92 23.35
N GLY A 34 -5.77 -3.29 23.31
CA GLY A 34 -5.66 -1.84 23.21
C GLY A 34 -4.37 -1.34 22.57
N VAL A 35 -4.33 -0.03 22.32
CA VAL A 35 -3.14 0.70 21.86
C VAL A 35 -3.04 2.02 22.63
N LEU A 36 -1.86 2.27 23.19
CA LEU A 36 -1.57 3.46 24.00
C LEU A 36 -0.42 4.24 23.38
N ILE A 37 -0.42 5.56 23.54
CA ILE A 37 0.71 6.41 23.16
C ILE A 37 1.43 6.79 24.44
N HIS A 38 2.72 6.50 24.52
CA HIS A 38 3.58 6.93 25.60
C HIS A 38 4.46 8.08 25.13
N ASP A 39 4.31 9.22 25.80
CA ASP A 39 5.22 10.37 25.73
C ASP A 39 6.01 10.40 27.05
N PRO A 40 7.36 10.45 27.03
CA PRO A 40 8.19 10.53 28.23
C PRO A 40 7.86 11.73 29.15
N SER A 41 7.21 12.76 28.60
CA SER A 41 6.80 13.98 29.30
C SER A 41 5.44 13.83 30.00
N ASP A 42 4.70 12.76 29.70
CA ASP A 42 3.34 12.55 30.17
C ASP A 42 3.28 11.43 31.24
N THR A 43 2.26 11.49 32.10
CA THR A 43 2.08 10.56 33.24
C THR A 43 0.94 9.57 33.00
N VAL A 44 0.64 9.27 31.73
CA VAL A 44 -0.35 8.28 31.36
C VAL A 44 0.11 6.90 31.83
N GLY A 45 -0.71 6.23 32.65
CA GLY A 45 -0.43 4.89 33.16
C GLY A 45 -0.43 3.83 32.06
N LEU A 46 0.43 2.82 32.20
CA LEU A 46 0.44 1.64 31.33
C LEU A 46 -0.72 0.70 31.70
N GLU A 47 -1.39 0.15 30.68
CA GLU A 47 -2.51 -0.76 30.85
C GLU A 47 -2.19 -2.16 30.29
N ALA A 48 -2.72 -3.19 30.95
CA ALA A 48 -2.57 -4.57 30.52
C ALA A 48 -3.24 -4.81 29.15
N GLY A 49 -2.66 -5.69 28.34
CA GLY A 49 -3.24 -6.04 27.04
C GLY A 49 -3.03 -5.00 25.93
N CYS A 50 -2.24 -3.94 26.17
CA CYS A 50 -2.01 -2.87 25.20
C CYS A 50 -0.69 -3.03 24.44
N LEU A 51 -0.66 -2.53 23.20
CA LEU A 51 0.59 -2.18 22.49
C LEU A 51 0.90 -0.72 22.78
N VAL A 52 2.09 -0.43 23.31
CA VAL A 52 2.48 0.94 23.66
C VAL A 52 3.34 1.54 22.55
N LEU A 53 2.90 2.66 21.98
CA LEU A 53 3.61 3.42 20.96
C LEU A 53 4.55 4.41 21.66
N CYS A 54 5.85 4.14 21.61
CA CYS A 54 6.88 4.92 22.30
C CYS A 54 7.28 6.14 21.45
N VAL A 55 6.58 7.25 21.64
CA VAL A 55 6.83 8.50 20.89
C VAL A 55 7.94 9.29 21.58
N GLY A 56 8.99 9.64 20.84
CA GLY A 56 10.05 10.51 21.35
C GLY A 56 11.07 9.84 22.29
N LEU A 57 11.09 8.50 22.35
CA LEU A 57 12.02 7.76 23.19
C LEU A 57 13.45 7.86 22.62
N ALA A 58 14.39 8.40 23.41
CA ALA A 58 15.66 8.91 22.90
C ALA A 58 16.85 7.95 23.10
N SER A 59 16.74 7.01 24.04
CA SER A 59 17.85 6.10 24.40
C SER A 59 17.43 4.65 24.64
N GLY A 60 18.38 3.72 24.45
CA GLY A 60 18.17 2.30 24.74
C GLY A 60 17.92 2.00 26.22
N SER A 61 18.51 2.78 27.14
CA SER A 61 18.28 2.65 28.58
C SER A 61 16.85 3.03 28.98
N GLU A 62 16.28 4.08 28.37
CA GLU A 62 14.86 4.46 28.55
C GLU A 62 13.94 3.33 28.07
N LEU A 63 14.28 2.70 26.94
CA LEU A 63 13.47 1.61 26.37
C LEU A 63 13.43 0.41 27.31
N VAL A 64 14.59 0.00 27.82
CA VAL A 64 14.69 -1.12 28.76
C VAL A 64 14.02 -0.78 30.09
N SER A 65 14.12 0.46 30.57
CA SER A 65 13.42 0.90 31.79
C SER A 65 11.91 0.83 31.63
N LEU A 66 11.37 1.41 30.55
CA LEU A 66 9.95 1.35 30.21
C LEU A 66 9.50 -0.10 30.02
N GLY A 67 10.34 -0.95 29.41
CA GLY A 67 10.05 -2.38 29.27
C GLY A 67 9.85 -3.10 30.60
N ARG A 68 10.62 -2.76 31.64
CA ARG A 68 10.42 -3.32 32.98
C ARG A 68 9.12 -2.86 33.61
N GLU A 69 8.70 -1.62 33.39
CA GLU A 69 7.41 -1.09 33.85
C GLU A 69 6.24 -1.74 33.09
N ALA A 70 6.36 -1.83 31.76
CA ALA A 70 5.43 -2.49 30.86
C ALA A 70 5.20 -3.96 31.26
N ARG A 71 6.26 -4.70 31.60
CA ARG A 71 6.13 -6.08 32.08
C ARG A 71 5.32 -6.18 33.37
N ARG A 72 5.53 -5.27 34.33
CA ARG A 72 4.75 -5.24 35.58
C ARG A 72 3.28 -4.90 35.33
N ALA A 73 3.00 -4.10 34.31
CA ALA A 73 1.65 -3.68 33.92
C ALA A 73 0.92 -4.68 33.00
N GLY A 74 1.57 -5.74 32.52
CA GLY A 74 0.97 -6.72 31.60
C GLY A 74 0.80 -6.19 30.16
N VAL A 75 1.68 -5.29 29.72
CA VAL A 75 1.67 -4.73 28.36
C VAL A 75 2.15 -5.79 27.36
N CYS A 76 1.44 -5.93 26.23
CA CYS A 76 1.76 -6.95 25.21
C CYS A 76 3.04 -6.65 24.41
N GLY A 77 3.46 -5.39 24.35
CA GLY A 77 4.71 -5.02 23.70
C GLY A 77 4.92 -3.50 23.58
N LEU A 78 6.13 -3.12 23.20
CA LEU A 78 6.54 -1.74 22.93
C LEU A 78 6.82 -1.54 21.45
N ALA A 79 6.21 -0.54 20.84
CA ALA A 79 6.44 -0.15 19.46
C ALA A 79 7.39 1.05 19.39
N VAL A 80 8.51 0.90 18.70
CA VAL A 80 9.58 1.91 18.60
C VAL A 80 9.96 2.10 17.15
N LYS A 81 10.17 3.34 16.71
CA LYS A 81 10.63 3.61 15.34
C LYS A 81 12.04 3.08 15.11
N SER A 82 12.26 2.53 13.93
CA SER A 82 13.58 2.15 13.44
C SER A 82 14.50 3.37 13.26
N PRO A 83 15.84 3.21 13.37
CA PRO A 83 16.54 2.01 13.82
C PRO A 83 16.37 1.78 15.33
N LEU A 84 16.22 0.52 15.73
CA LEU A 84 16.22 0.18 17.14
C LEU A 84 17.61 0.37 17.78
N PRO A 85 17.69 0.83 19.03
CA PRO A 85 18.94 0.85 19.78
C PRO A 85 19.42 -0.59 20.06
N PRO A 86 20.74 -0.85 20.13
CA PRO A 86 21.29 -2.18 20.40
C PRO A 86 20.74 -2.81 21.69
N GLU A 87 20.48 -1.99 22.71
CA GLU A 87 19.95 -2.39 24.02
C GLU A 87 18.50 -2.87 23.96
N ALA A 88 17.80 -2.72 22.83
CA ALA A 88 16.43 -3.21 22.67
C ALA A 88 16.34 -4.73 22.95
N VAL A 89 17.40 -5.50 22.69
CA VAL A 89 17.47 -6.94 22.94
C VAL A 89 17.31 -7.28 24.43
N ASP A 90 17.68 -6.36 25.33
CA ASP A 90 17.55 -6.52 26.78
C ASP A 90 16.15 -6.13 27.30
N CYS A 91 15.24 -5.73 26.41
CA CYS A 91 13.88 -5.37 26.79
C CYS A 91 13.10 -6.63 27.24
N PRO A 92 12.48 -6.62 28.44
CA PRO A 92 11.82 -7.81 28.98
C PRO A 92 10.40 -8.03 28.46
N VAL A 93 9.95 -7.25 27.48
CA VAL A 93 8.67 -7.39 26.76
C VAL A 93 8.94 -7.36 25.25
N PRO A 94 8.03 -7.90 24.41
CA PRO A 94 8.19 -7.83 22.96
C PRO A 94 8.41 -6.41 22.43
N VAL A 95 9.38 -6.24 21.53
CA VAL A 95 9.67 -4.96 20.87
C VAL A 95 9.31 -5.04 19.40
N VAL A 96 8.36 -4.20 18.99
CA VAL A 96 7.95 -4.02 17.60
C VAL A 96 8.70 -2.83 17.02
N GLU A 97 9.51 -3.08 16.01
CA GLU A 97 10.10 -2.03 15.20
C GLU A 97 9.07 -1.47 14.22
N VAL A 98 8.81 -0.17 14.31
CA VAL A 98 7.96 0.60 13.40
C VAL A 98 8.82 1.24 12.32
N ASN A 99 8.33 1.30 11.09
CA ASN A 99 9.03 2.04 10.03
C ASN A 99 9.32 3.49 10.46
N ARG A 100 10.57 3.94 10.29
CA ARG A 100 11.04 5.29 10.71
C ARG A 100 10.16 6.42 10.17
N HIS A 101 9.66 6.27 8.94
CA HIS A 101 8.89 7.27 8.23
C HIS A 101 7.38 7.15 8.48
N ALA A 102 6.92 6.11 9.19
CA ALA A 102 5.51 5.94 9.47
C ALA A 102 4.97 7.01 10.42
N SER A 103 3.75 7.48 10.14
CA SER A 103 2.99 8.31 11.06
C SER A 103 2.50 7.50 12.26
N TRP A 104 2.80 7.96 13.48
CA TRP A 104 2.28 7.36 14.71
C TRP A 104 0.75 7.35 14.75
N MET A 105 0.11 8.41 14.25
CA MET A 105 -1.35 8.49 14.16
C MET A 105 -1.92 7.36 13.30
N HIS A 106 -1.26 7.07 12.17
CA HIS A 106 -1.69 5.99 11.30
C HIS A 106 -1.48 4.62 11.96
N VAL A 107 -0.32 4.39 12.57
CA VAL A 107 -0.02 3.14 13.30
C VAL A 107 -1.02 2.90 14.43
N ALA A 108 -1.38 3.93 15.20
CA ALA A 108 -2.42 3.84 16.22
C ALA A 108 -3.78 3.52 15.60
N THR A 109 -4.15 4.19 14.50
CA THR A 109 -5.44 4.01 13.83
C THR A 109 -5.61 2.60 13.29
N ILE A 110 -4.64 2.09 12.53
CA ILE A 110 -4.71 0.75 11.94
C ILE A 110 -4.68 -0.36 13.02
N THR A 111 -3.89 -0.17 14.08
CA THR A 111 -3.85 -1.12 15.20
C THR A 111 -5.19 -1.17 15.91
N ARG A 112 -5.79 -0.01 16.21
CA ARG A 112 -7.11 0.08 16.82
C ARG A 112 -8.20 -0.54 15.93
N GLN A 113 -8.14 -0.31 14.62
CA GLN A 113 -9.05 -0.94 13.66
C GLN A 113 -8.93 -2.47 13.70
N ARG A 114 -7.71 -3.03 13.70
CA ARG A 114 -7.52 -4.49 13.78
C ARG A 114 -8.01 -5.09 15.09
N ILE A 115 -7.76 -4.43 16.21
CA ILE A 115 -8.31 -4.86 17.51
C ILE A 115 -9.84 -4.91 17.45
N GLN A 116 -10.47 -3.88 16.87
CA GLN A 116 -11.92 -3.83 16.70
C GLN A 116 -12.43 -4.92 15.73
N ASP A 117 -11.75 -5.17 14.62
CA ASP A 117 -12.10 -6.21 13.64
C ASP A 117 -12.14 -7.61 14.30
N TYR A 118 -11.12 -7.95 15.10
CA TYR A 118 -11.07 -9.23 15.80
C TYR A 118 -12.08 -9.32 16.94
N ALA A 119 -12.30 -8.23 17.67
CA ALA A 119 -13.36 -8.17 18.67
C ALA A 119 -14.74 -8.43 18.03
N ARG A 120 -14.98 -7.97 16.80
CA ARG A 120 -16.23 -8.23 16.05
C ARG A 120 -16.33 -9.64 15.53
N ALA A 121 -15.25 -10.19 14.97
CA ALA A 121 -15.25 -11.56 14.43
C ALA A 121 -15.54 -12.61 15.51
N GLN A 122 -15.27 -12.30 16.79
CA GLN A 122 -15.65 -13.14 17.92
C GLN A 122 -17.15 -13.08 18.25
N TRP A 123 -17.89 -12.07 17.75
CA TRP A 123 -19.26 -11.73 18.14
C TRP A 123 -20.28 -11.81 16.97
N GLU A 124 -19.85 -12.14 15.74
CA GLU A 124 -20.77 -12.28 14.59
C GLU A 124 -21.20 -13.75 14.31
N PRO A 125 -22.51 -14.05 14.32
CA PRO A 125 -23.14 -15.00 13.40
C PRO A 125 -23.42 -14.30 12.05
N ALA A 126 -23.17 -14.99 10.93
CA ALA A 126 -23.27 -14.45 9.57
C ALA A 126 -24.61 -13.73 9.25
N GLY A 127 -24.59 -12.46 8.80
CA GLY A 127 -25.68 -11.85 7.99
C GLY A 127 -26.20 -10.43 8.29
N ALA A 128 -25.44 -9.47 8.81
CA ALA A 128 -26.00 -8.24 9.44
C ALA A 128 -25.93 -6.90 8.65
N THR A 129 -26.24 -6.85 7.36
CA THR A 129 -26.46 -5.55 6.66
C THR A 129 -27.92 -5.04 6.74
N SER A 130 -28.80 -5.71 7.49
CA SER A 130 -30.25 -5.38 7.60
C SER A 130 -30.72 -4.70 8.90
N ASP A 131 -29.82 -4.34 9.81
CA ASP A 131 -30.21 -4.11 11.22
C ASP A 131 -30.50 -2.63 11.61
N LEU A 132 -29.84 -1.61 11.04
CA LEU A 132 -30.04 -0.21 11.48
C LEU A 132 -31.46 0.34 11.24
N PHE A 133 -32.11 -0.06 10.15
CA PHE A 133 -33.52 0.30 9.90
C PHE A 133 -34.46 -0.42 10.88
N ALA A 134 -34.16 -1.68 11.24
CA ALA A 134 -34.90 -2.42 12.26
C ALA A 134 -34.72 -1.78 13.66
N ILE A 135 -33.51 -1.35 13.99
CA ILE A 135 -33.20 -0.62 15.22
C ILE A 135 -33.93 0.71 15.23
N ALA A 136 -33.90 1.51 14.16
CA ALA A 136 -34.62 2.78 14.08
C ALA A 136 -36.14 2.60 14.29
N ASN A 137 -36.73 1.55 13.69
CA ASN A 137 -38.12 1.19 13.90
C ASN A 137 -38.40 0.77 15.36
N THR A 138 -37.52 -0.02 15.96
CA THR A 138 -37.65 -0.47 17.35
C THR A 138 -37.59 0.71 18.32
N VAL A 139 -36.61 1.60 18.15
CA VAL A 139 -36.50 2.82 18.96
C VAL A 139 -37.79 3.64 18.81
N SER A 140 -38.25 3.87 17.58
CA SER A 140 -39.47 4.63 17.29
C SER A 140 -40.71 4.04 17.96
N MET A 141 -40.86 2.70 17.95
CA MET A 141 -41.96 2.02 18.63
C MET A 141 -41.92 2.22 20.15
N VAL A 142 -40.74 2.23 20.76
CA VAL A 142 -40.57 2.36 22.22
C VAL A 142 -40.75 3.81 22.69
N ILE A 143 -40.26 4.80 21.94
CA ILE A 143 -40.37 6.21 22.33
C ILE A 143 -41.58 6.93 21.73
N HIS A 144 -42.36 6.24 20.88
CA HIS A 144 -43.52 6.76 20.15
C HIS A 144 -43.25 8.04 19.34
N ALA A 145 -42.07 8.12 18.71
CA ALA A 145 -41.64 9.27 17.90
C ALA A 145 -40.92 8.79 16.63
N PRO A 146 -41.01 9.52 15.49
CA PRO A 146 -40.21 9.24 14.30
C PRO A 146 -38.71 9.44 14.60
N VAL A 147 -37.89 8.48 14.17
CA VAL A 147 -36.45 8.42 14.49
C VAL A 147 -35.59 8.45 13.23
N THR A 148 -34.46 9.16 13.28
CA THR A 148 -33.34 9.00 12.36
C THR A 148 -32.07 8.63 13.11
N ILE A 149 -31.23 7.83 12.47
CA ILE A 149 -29.88 7.50 12.90
C ILE A 149 -28.92 8.15 11.91
N GLU A 150 -28.02 8.97 12.43
CA GLU A 150 -27.10 9.81 11.65
C GLU A 150 -25.65 9.56 12.08
N ASP A 151 -24.69 9.75 11.17
CA ASP A 151 -23.27 9.72 11.50
C ASP A 151 -22.79 11.05 12.13
N ALA A 152 -21.50 11.12 12.51
CA ALA A 152 -20.93 12.33 13.11
C ALA A 152 -20.88 13.54 12.15
N THR A 153 -21.08 13.33 10.84
CA THR A 153 -21.17 14.40 9.83
C THR A 153 -22.62 14.82 9.55
N SER A 154 -23.60 14.26 10.27
CA SER A 154 -25.04 14.44 10.04
C SER A 154 -25.54 13.87 8.70
N ALA A 155 -24.88 12.83 8.18
CA ALA A 155 -25.42 12.00 7.10
C ALA A 155 -26.45 11.02 7.68
N VAL A 156 -27.60 10.86 7.01
CA VAL A 156 -28.67 9.97 7.49
C VAL A 156 -28.39 8.54 7.04
N LEU A 157 -28.21 7.65 8.00
CA LEU A 157 -27.88 6.24 7.77
C LEU A 157 -29.13 5.34 7.80
N ALA A 158 -30.09 5.65 8.67
CA ALA A 158 -31.37 4.94 8.75
C ALA A 158 -32.48 5.84 9.30
N TRP A 159 -33.73 5.46 9.04
CA TRP A 159 -34.92 6.13 9.59
C TRP A 159 -36.02 5.11 9.91
N SER A 160 -36.89 5.45 10.86
CA SER A 160 -38.06 4.64 11.19
C SER A 160 -39.20 4.87 10.21
N ALA A 161 -40.16 3.95 10.13
CA ALA A 161 -41.50 4.22 9.61
C ALA A 161 -42.19 5.34 10.42
N GLY A 162 -43.26 5.93 9.88
CA GLY A 162 -44.01 6.99 10.56
C GLY A 162 -43.51 8.42 10.28
N GLN A 163 -42.66 8.62 9.27
CA GLN A 163 -42.09 9.93 8.93
C GLN A 163 -43.12 10.92 8.38
N GLU A 164 -44.32 10.46 8.02
CA GLU A 164 -45.45 11.32 7.67
C GLU A 164 -45.93 12.20 8.84
N LYS A 165 -45.54 11.85 10.08
CA LYS A 165 -45.76 12.66 11.29
C LYS A 165 -44.63 13.66 11.56
N ALA A 166 -43.57 13.65 10.76
CA ALA A 166 -42.46 14.58 10.87
C ALA A 166 -42.67 15.83 9.99
N ASP A 167 -41.86 16.85 10.21
CA ASP A 167 -41.89 18.08 9.41
C ASP A 167 -41.32 17.88 7.99
N GLU A 168 -41.65 18.81 7.08
CA GLU A 168 -41.19 18.78 5.69
C GLU A 168 -39.66 18.79 5.58
N SER A 169 -38.98 19.42 6.55
CA SER A 169 -37.51 19.44 6.65
C SER A 169 -36.92 18.04 6.88
N ARG A 170 -37.64 17.15 7.57
CA ARG A 170 -37.24 15.76 7.81
C ARG A 170 -37.39 14.92 6.54
N VAL A 171 -38.48 15.10 5.79
CA VAL A 171 -38.69 14.42 4.50
C VAL A 171 -37.59 14.80 3.50
N GLU A 172 -37.25 16.09 3.42
CA GLU A 172 -36.16 16.60 2.58
C GLU A 172 -34.79 16.01 2.98
N THR A 173 -34.53 15.90 4.28
CA THR A 173 -33.27 15.36 4.84
C THR A 173 -33.12 13.85 4.55
N ILE A 174 -34.22 13.09 4.64
CA ILE A 174 -34.22 11.65 4.35
C ILE A 174 -34.02 11.39 2.85
N LEU A 175 -34.73 12.14 1.99
CA LEU A 175 -34.56 12.03 0.52
C LEU A 175 -33.15 12.45 0.08
N GLY A 176 -32.58 13.49 0.69
CA GLY A 176 -31.22 13.95 0.44
C GLY A 176 -30.13 13.11 1.11
N ARG A 177 -30.50 12.15 1.98
CA ARG A 177 -29.60 11.32 2.82
C ARG A 177 -28.59 12.10 3.67
N ALA A 178 -28.83 13.39 3.88
CA ALA A 178 -27.95 14.27 4.65
C ALA A 178 -28.70 15.55 5.06
N VAL A 179 -28.35 16.07 6.23
CA VAL A 179 -28.84 17.38 6.70
C VAL A 179 -28.19 18.49 5.88
N ARG A 180 -28.99 19.45 5.40
CA ARG A 180 -28.49 20.59 4.61
C ARG A 180 -27.41 21.35 5.41
N PRO A 181 -26.26 21.72 4.81
CA PRO A 181 -25.12 22.30 5.54
C PRO A 181 -25.45 23.53 6.40
N TRP A 182 -26.37 24.39 5.93
CA TRP A 182 -26.77 25.58 6.66
C TRP A 182 -27.57 25.26 7.94
N ARG A 183 -28.32 24.15 7.99
CA ARG A 183 -29.04 23.69 9.20
C ARG A 183 -28.07 23.13 10.23
N VAL A 184 -27.07 22.35 9.78
CA VAL A 184 -25.98 21.86 10.64
C VAL A 184 -25.25 23.03 11.29
N ARG A 185 -24.94 24.08 10.50
CA ARG A 185 -24.30 25.30 11.01
C ARG A 185 -25.15 26.01 12.05
N LYS A 186 -26.45 26.17 11.82
CA LYS A 186 -27.39 26.78 12.78
C LYS A 186 -27.48 25.99 14.09
N LEU A 187 -27.51 24.65 14.02
CA LEU A 187 -27.45 23.77 15.19
C LEU A 187 -26.12 23.90 15.95
N ALA A 188 -25.00 24.01 15.24
CA ALA A 188 -23.68 24.25 15.84
C ALA A 188 -23.60 25.61 16.52
N ASP A 189 -24.05 26.67 15.86
CA ASP A 189 -24.05 28.05 16.38
C ASP A 189 -24.93 28.19 17.64
N SER A 190 -26.01 27.41 17.73
CA SER A 190 -26.87 27.33 18.92
C SER A 190 -26.33 26.44 20.05
N GLY A 191 -25.15 25.85 19.89
CA GLY A 191 -24.49 25.02 20.91
C GLY A 191 -25.11 23.63 21.09
N VAL A 192 -26.01 23.18 20.20
CA VAL A 192 -26.68 21.87 20.33
C VAL A 192 -25.68 20.72 20.28
N PHE A 193 -24.73 20.75 19.33
CA PHE A 193 -23.70 19.71 19.25
C PHE A 193 -22.75 19.72 20.45
N GLN A 194 -22.47 20.88 21.04
CA GLN A 194 -21.67 20.97 22.26
C GLN A 194 -22.39 20.30 23.44
N ARG A 195 -23.70 20.55 23.60
CA ARG A 195 -24.52 19.88 24.63
C ARG A 195 -24.61 18.38 24.41
N LEU A 196 -24.83 17.94 23.16
CA LEU A 196 -24.85 16.51 22.80
C LEU A 196 -23.50 15.85 23.05
N ASN A 197 -22.40 16.53 22.72
CA ASN A 197 -21.05 15.99 22.87
C ASN A 197 -20.55 16.04 24.33
N ALA A 198 -21.17 16.83 25.21
CA ALA A 198 -20.87 16.87 26.64
C ALA A 198 -21.76 15.94 27.50
N SER A 199 -22.83 15.37 26.93
CA SER A 199 -23.82 14.56 27.65
C SER A 199 -23.90 13.13 27.10
N THR A 200 -24.21 12.17 27.96
CA THR A 200 -24.69 10.83 27.60
C THR A 200 -26.22 10.73 27.64
N ALA A 201 -26.89 11.69 28.30
CA ALA A 201 -28.34 11.78 28.37
C ALA A 201 -28.94 12.49 27.13
N PRO A 202 -30.18 12.17 26.73
CA PRO A 202 -30.87 12.83 25.61
C PRO A 202 -31.05 14.33 25.85
N VAL A 203 -30.77 15.11 24.82
CA VAL A 203 -30.85 16.57 24.83
C VAL A 203 -32.08 17.00 24.05
N TYR A 204 -32.93 17.80 24.68
CA TYR A 204 -34.05 18.46 24.03
C TYR A 204 -33.58 19.70 23.26
N VAL A 205 -34.10 19.83 22.03
CA VAL A 205 -33.77 20.83 21.04
C VAL A 205 -35.04 21.53 20.61
N GLU A 206 -35.11 22.83 20.92
CA GLU A 206 -36.21 23.69 20.51
C GLU A 206 -36.22 23.93 19.00
N PRO A 207 -37.40 24.13 18.40
CA PRO A 207 -37.52 24.58 17.02
C PRO A 207 -36.77 25.89 16.78
N TYR A 208 -35.96 25.94 15.73
CA TYR A 208 -35.27 27.16 15.30
C TYR A 208 -35.85 27.71 13.98
N GLU A 209 -36.92 27.09 13.49
CA GLU A 209 -37.66 27.45 12.29
C GLU A 209 -39.16 27.28 12.52
N PRO A 210 -40.02 28.14 11.93
CA PRO A 210 -41.47 28.08 12.16
C PRO A 210 -42.14 26.77 11.77
N THR A 211 -41.59 26.07 10.77
CA THR A 211 -42.12 24.80 10.25
C THR A 211 -41.45 23.56 10.88
N MET A 212 -40.48 23.77 11.77
CA MET A 212 -39.71 22.70 12.40
C MET A 212 -40.40 22.21 13.66
N LEU A 213 -40.51 20.89 13.81
CA LEU A 213 -40.99 20.30 15.06
C LEU A 213 -39.85 20.15 16.08
N PRO A 214 -40.15 20.19 17.40
CA PRO A 214 -39.14 19.98 18.43
C PRO A 214 -38.48 18.60 18.32
N ARG A 215 -37.25 18.49 18.80
CA ARG A 215 -36.47 17.25 18.69
C ARG A 215 -35.82 16.88 20.00
N VAL A 216 -35.67 15.59 20.22
CA VAL A 216 -34.75 15.05 21.21
C VAL A 216 -33.66 14.29 20.48
N ALA A 217 -32.41 14.51 20.88
CA ALA A 217 -31.27 13.83 20.30
C ALA A 217 -30.33 13.27 21.35
N VAL A 218 -29.64 12.19 21.03
CA VAL A 218 -28.59 11.63 21.88
C VAL A 218 -27.36 11.31 21.04
N ALA A 219 -26.18 11.57 21.61
CA ALA A 219 -24.92 11.21 20.98
C ALA A 219 -24.67 9.71 21.14
N VAL A 220 -24.32 9.05 20.04
CA VAL A 220 -23.94 7.64 19.99
C VAL A 220 -22.42 7.55 20.09
N ARG A 221 -21.88 6.73 20.99
CA ARG A 221 -20.46 6.74 21.33
C ARG A 221 -19.84 5.35 21.43
N ALA A 222 -18.54 5.28 21.15
CA ALA A 222 -17.67 4.18 21.56
C ALA A 222 -16.54 4.74 22.42
N GLY A 223 -16.55 4.44 23.71
CA GLY A 223 -15.67 5.10 24.68
C GLY A 223 -15.92 6.62 24.71
N SER A 224 -14.87 7.42 24.52
CA SER A 224 -14.95 8.89 24.47
C SER A 224 -15.33 9.46 23.10
N GLU A 225 -15.31 8.64 22.04
CA GLU A 225 -15.54 9.09 20.67
C GLU A 225 -17.03 9.12 20.31
N VAL A 226 -17.49 10.21 19.67
CA VAL A 226 -18.85 10.31 19.11
C VAL A 226 -18.87 9.70 17.71
N LEU A 227 -19.64 8.62 17.56
CA LEU A 227 -19.81 7.90 16.29
C LEU A 227 -20.90 8.52 15.42
N GLY A 228 -21.92 9.10 16.04
CA GLY A 228 -23.07 9.69 15.38
C GLY A 228 -24.14 10.12 16.36
N TYR A 229 -25.37 10.28 15.87
CA TYR A 229 -26.49 10.81 16.63
C TYR A 229 -27.78 10.04 16.32
N VAL A 230 -28.62 9.82 17.34
CA VAL A 230 -30.01 9.41 17.15
C VAL A 230 -30.89 10.63 17.39
N TRP A 231 -31.75 10.95 16.42
CA TRP A 231 -32.70 12.06 16.51
C TRP A 231 -34.12 11.55 16.51
N ALA A 232 -34.95 12.10 17.40
CA ALA A 232 -36.38 11.84 17.48
C ALA A 232 -37.17 13.13 17.31
N VAL A 233 -38.25 13.10 16.52
CA VAL A 233 -39.18 14.23 16.39
C VAL A 233 -40.25 14.11 17.48
N THR A 234 -40.35 15.11 18.35
CA THR A 234 -41.13 15.06 19.59
C THR A 234 -41.98 16.31 19.76
N SER A 235 -43.05 16.24 20.55
CA SER A 235 -43.85 17.43 20.93
C SER A 235 -43.29 18.19 22.14
N GLY A 236 -42.22 17.70 22.76
CA GLY A 236 -41.61 18.24 23.97
C GLY A 236 -40.53 17.29 24.53
N PRO A 237 -39.97 17.57 25.72
CA PRO A 237 -38.99 16.68 26.36
C PRO A 237 -39.53 15.26 26.54
N LEU A 238 -38.67 14.25 26.34
CA LEU A 238 -39.08 12.85 26.56
C LEU A 238 -39.36 12.56 28.04
N PRO A 239 -40.41 11.80 28.36
CA PRO A 239 -40.59 11.21 29.69
C PRO A 239 -39.35 10.43 30.12
N LYS A 240 -39.04 10.44 31.43
CA LYS A 240 -37.81 9.82 31.98
C LYS A 240 -37.62 8.36 31.56
N GLU A 241 -38.71 7.61 31.43
CA GLU A 241 -38.68 6.21 30.98
C GLU A 241 -38.25 6.08 29.52
N HIS A 242 -38.84 6.86 28.61
CA HIS A 242 -38.45 6.88 27.20
C HIS A 242 -37.03 7.42 26.99
N ALA A 243 -36.60 8.39 27.80
CA ALA A 243 -35.22 8.90 27.77
C ALA A 243 -34.21 7.79 28.13
N ARG A 244 -34.48 6.99 29.17
CA ARG A 244 -33.64 5.83 29.54
C ARG A 244 -33.58 4.78 28.44
N TRP A 245 -34.70 4.49 27.78
CA TRP A 245 -34.71 3.58 26.63
C TRP A 245 -33.82 4.09 25.51
N LEU A 246 -33.94 5.38 25.15
CA LEU A 246 -33.11 6.00 24.13
C LEU A 246 -31.61 5.94 24.48
N GLU A 247 -31.25 6.15 25.75
CA GLU A 247 -29.88 5.95 26.26
C GLU A 247 -29.39 4.52 26.07
N LEU A 248 -30.20 3.51 26.43
CA LEU A 248 -29.84 2.10 26.29
C LEU A 248 -29.62 1.70 24.83
N PHE A 249 -30.46 2.19 23.91
CA PHE A 249 -30.31 1.92 22.48
C PHE A 249 -29.04 2.50 21.88
N THR A 250 -28.43 3.54 22.49
CA THR A 250 -27.17 4.09 21.97
C THR A 250 -26.06 3.06 21.92
N SER A 251 -26.02 2.07 22.81
CA SER A 251 -25.01 1.00 22.80
C SER A 251 -25.15 0.08 21.58
N VAL A 252 -26.38 -0.29 21.23
CA VAL A 252 -26.70 -1.13 20.06
C VAL A 252 -26.45 -0.36 18.77
N VAL A 253 -26.85 0.91 18.72
CA VAL A 253 -26.57 1.79 17.58
C VAL A 253 -25.07 2.03 17.45
N ALA A 254 -24.34 2.22 18.55
CA ALA A 254 -22.89 2.40 18.55
C ALA A 254 -22.16 1.19 17.97
N LEU A 255 -22.59 -0.03 18.31
CA LEU A 255 -22.07 -1.25 17.72
C LEU A 255 -22.22 -1.23 16.19
N HIS A 256 -23.40 -0.88 15.69
CA HIS A 256 -23.69 -0.84 14.27
C HIS A 256 -22.96 0.29 13.53
N LEU A 257 -22.86 1.48 14.14
CA LEU A 257 -22.11 2.60 13.57
C LEU A 257 -20.60 2.36 13.59
N ALA A 258 -20.09 1.71 14.63
CA ALA A 258 -18.71 1.25 14.66
C ALA A 258 -18.48 0.23 13.54
N ASN A 259 -19.39 -0.73 13.36
CA ASN A 259 -19.36 -1.72 12.28
C ASN A 259 -19.29 -1.04 10.90
N MET A 260 -20.22 -0.11 10.63
CA MET A 260 -20.25 0.66 9.40
C MET A 260 -19.02 1.54 9.15
N ARG A 261 -18.40 2.13 10.18
CA ARG A 261 -17.16 2.92 10.02
C ARG A 261 -15.96 2.08 9.64
N ALA A 262 -15.92 0.80 10.00
CA ALA A 262 -14.90 -0.11 9.44
C ALA A 262 -15.24 -0.50 8.00
N ASP A 263 -16.53 -0.56 7.66
CA ASP A 263 -17.04 -0.78 6.30
C ASP A 263 -16.94 0.45 5.38
N SER A 264 -16.53 1.64 5.86
CA SER A 264 -16.17 2.80 5.02
C SER A 264 -14.93 2.54 4.13
N SER A 265 -14.31 1.37 4.25
CA SER A 265 -13.01 1.03 3.68
C SER A 265 -13.02 0.45 2.25
N PRO A 266 -14.00 -0.37 1.78
CA PRO A 266 -14.02 -0.86 0.40
C PRO A 266 -14.25 0.25 -0.62
N TRP A 267 -15.22 1.15 -0.40
CA TRP A 267 -15.54 2.21 -1.37
C TRP A 267 -14.43 3.24 -1.50
N ALA A 268 -13.88 3.74 -0.38
CA ALA A 268 -12.78 4.71 -0.44
C ALA A 268 -11.50 4.09 -1.05
N ARG A 269 -11.19 2.82 -0.74
CA ARG A 269 -10.08 2.10 -1.39
C ARG A 269 -10.34 1.89 -2.88
N GLN A 270 -11.57 1.55 -3.24
CA GLN A 270 -11.98 1.37 -4.63
C GLN A 270 -11.87 2.67 -5.42
N GLN A 271 -12.36 3.79 -4.86
CA GLN A 271 -12.22 5.12 -5.46
C GLN A 271 -10.75 5.48 -5.69
N ARG A 272 -9.88 5.28 -4.70
CA ARG A 272 -8.43 5.53 -4.84
C ARG A 272 -7.79 4.66 -5.93
N ARG A 273 -8.21 3.40 -6.06
CA ARG A 273 -7.76 2.50 -7.14
C ARG A 273 -8.22 2.98 -8.50
N GLU A 274 -9.47 3.43 -8.62
CA GLU A 274 -10.02 3.96 -9.87
C GLU A 274 -9.32 5.25 -10.30
N LEU A 275 -9.03 6.15 -9.36
CA LEU A 275 -8.24 7.36 -9.61
C LEU A 275 -6.83 7.01 -10.11
N ALA A 276 -6.15 6.07 -9.46
CA ALA A 276 -4.83 5.62 -9.87
C ALA A 276 -4.86 4.96 -11.26
N ALA A 277 -5.86 4.11 -11.53
CA ALA A 277 -6.05 3.48 -12.84
C ALA A 277 -6.26 4.53 -13.95
N ALA A 278 -7.10 5.54 -13.69
CA ALA A 278 -7.34 6.64 -14.63
C ALA A 278 -6.08 7.48 -14.88
N MET A 279 -5.29 7.78 -13.85
CA MET A 279 -4.01 8.50 -14.00
C MET A 279 -2.99 7.70 -14.82
N LEU A 280 -2.88 6.38 -14.61
CA LEU A 280 -2.01 5.51 -15.40
C LEU A 280 -2.47 5.32 -16.85
N ALA A 281 -3.77 5.43 -17.12
CA ALA A 281 -4.32 5.41 -18.46
C ALA A 281 -4.13 6.74 -19.19
N GLY A 282 -4.15 7.86 -18.46
CA GLY A 282 -3.94 9.20 -18.98
C GLY A 282 -5.19 9.83 -19.62
N GLY A 283 -4.96 10.79 -20.52
CA GLY A 283 -6.02 11.56 -21.17
C GLY A 283 -6.81 12.48 -20.24
N ALA A 284 -7.99 12.91 -20.68
CA ALA A 284 -8.84 13.84 -19.92
C ALA A 284 -9.32 13.24 -18.58
N ALA A 285 -9.60 11.93 -18.56
CA ALA A 285 -9.97 11.19 -17.35
C ALA A 285 -8.82 11.17 -16.33
N GLY A 286 -7.59 10.93 -16.77
CA GLY A 286 -6.40 10.95 -15.90
C GLY A 286 -6.14 12.33 -15.29
N ALA A 287 -6.31 13.41 -16.06
CA ALA A 287 -6.19 14.78 -15.53
C ALA A 287 -7.28 15.12 -14.49
N GLY A 288 -8.52 14.66 -14.72
CA GLY A 288 -9.61 14.77 -13.75
C GLY A 288 -9.31 14.00 -12.46
N ALA A 289 -8.83 12.76 -12.60
CA ALA A 289 -8.46 11.91 -11.47
C ALA A 289 -7.32 12.49 -10.64
N ALA A 290 -6.32 13.12 -11.27
CA ALA A 290 -5.24 13.81 -10.57
C ALA A 290 -5.76 14.95 -9.68
N ARG A 291 -6.73 15.73 -10.17
CA ARG A 291 -7.40 16.79 -9.40
C ARG A 291 -8.20 16.23 -8.23
N GLU A 292 -9.00 15.19 -8.47
CA GLU A 292 -9.81 14.56 -7.45
C GLU A 292 -8.97 13.88 -6.35
N ALA A 293 -7.80 13.34 -6.72
CA ALA A 293 -6.82 12.78 -5.79
C ALA A 293 -6.00 13.86 -5.04
N GLY A 294 -6.11 15.14 -5.40
CA GLY A 294 -5.27 16.21 -4.86
C GLY A 294 -3.81 16.16 -5.32
N LEU A 295 -3.52 15.47 -6.44
CA LEU A 295 -2.20 15.26 -7.04
C LEU A 295 -2.01 16.16 -8.27
N GLU A 296 -2.10 17.47 -8.10
CA GLU A 296 -2.00 18.43 -9.22
C GLU A 296 -0.58 18.96 -9.45
N LYS A 297 0.28 18.88 -8.44
CA LYS A 297 1.64 19.43 -8.48
C LYS A 297 2.67 18.31 -8.36
N GLY A 298 3.48 18.18 -9.41
CA GLY A 298 4.60 17.25 -9.47
C GLY A 298 5.88 17.84 -8.87
N PRO A 299 7.03 17.17 -9.05
CA PRO A 299 7.23 15.98 -9.89
C PRO A 299 6.47 14.73 -9.40
N PHE A 300 6.01 13.91 -10.35
CA PHE A 300 5.28 12.67 -10.11
C PHE A 300 6.17 11.46 -10.41
N CYS A 301 6.32 10.54 -9.46
CA CYS A 301 7.08 9.31 -9.71
C CYS A 301 6.13 8.11 -9.82
N VAL A 302 6.41 7.24 -10.80
CA VAL A 302 5.73 5.95 -10.96
C VAL A 302 6.70 4.84 -10.56
N LEU A 303 6.28 4.03 -9.58
CA LEU A 303 6.97 2.81 -9.21
C LEU A 303 6.17 1.61 -9.73
N ALA A 304 6.84 0.59 -10.24
CA ALA A 304 6.23 -0.69 -10.55
C ALA A 304 6.87 -1.76 -9.66
N VAL A 305 6.06 -2.37 -8.77
CA VAL A 305 6.51 -3.43 -7.86
C VAL A 305 5.95 -4.77 -8.33
N GLY A 306 6.85 -5.69 -8.69
CA GLY A 306 6.51 -6.99 -9.25
C GLY A 306 7.12 -8.15 -8.46
N LEU A 307 6.75 -9.36 -8.86
CA LEU A 307 7.37 -10.59 -8.36
C LEU A 307 8.67 -10.86 -9.13
N ARG A 308 9.75 -11.25 -8.46
CA ARG A 308 10.93 -11.75 -9.17
C ARG A 308 10.53 -13.03 -9.93
N PRO A 309 10.92 -13.18 -11.20
CA PRO A 309 10.66 -14.42 -11.93
C PRO A 309 11.36 -15.59 -11.21
N ARG A 310 10.65 -16.71 -10.99
CA ARG A 310 11.33 -17.96 -10.62
C ARG A 310 12.05 -18.48 -11.87
N ARG A 311 13.35 -18.76 -11.75
CA ARG A 311 14.09 -19.55 -12.76
C ARG A 311 13.60 -21.01 -12.70
N THR A 312 12.39 -21.29 -13.17
CA THR A 312 11.92 -22.67 -13.44
C THR A 312 12.06 -22.95 -14.93
N ALA A 313 12.46 -24.19 -15.25
CA ALA A 313 12.71 -24.64 -16.62
C ALA A 313 11.40 -24.79 -17.41
N SER A 314 11.40 -24.28 -18.65
CA SER A 314 10.43 -24.41 -19.76
C SER A 314 8.93 -24.50 -19.42
N PRO A 315 8.11 -23.53 -19.88
CA PRO A 315 6.67 -23.69 -19.89
C PRO A 315 6.26 -24.65 -21.03
N THR A 316 5.55 -25.73 -20.70
CA THR A 316 4.76 -26.48 -21.68
C THR A 316 3.55 -25.64 -22.06
N ALA A 317 3.47 -25.24 -23.34
CA ALA A 317 2.36 -24.50 -23.88
C ALA A 317 1.06 -25.32 -23.80
N GLY A 318 0.05 -24.76 -23.14
CA GLY A 318 -1.31 -25.32 -23.07
C GLY A 318 -2.25 -24.31 -22.43
N GLU A 319 -3.15 -23.76 -23.24
CA GLU A 319 -4.15 -22.75 -22.88
C GLU A 319 -5.14 -23.28 -21.82
N THR A 320 -4.83 -23.03 -20.55
CA THR A 320 -5.74 -22.78 -19.43
C THR A 320 -4.95 -21.99 -18.38
N ALA A 321 -5.60 -21.10 -17.61
CA ALA A 321 -4.92 -20.37 -16.54
C ALA A 321 -4.21 -21.37 -15.63
N SER A 322 -2.89 -21.40 -15.71
CA SER A 322 -2.11 -22.44 -15.04
C SER A 322 -2.17 -22.18 -13.52
N PRO A 323 -1.98 -23.20 -12.67
CA PRO A 323 -1.91 -23.01 -11.21
C PRO A 323 -0.92 -21.91 -10.79
N GLU A 324 0.12 -21.69 -11.59
CA GLU A 324 1.12 -20.63 -11.44
C GLU A 324 0.55 -19.21 -11.65
N ASP A 325 -0.35 -19.02 -12.61
CA ASP A 325 -0.99 -17.72 -12.88
C ASP A 325 -1.93 -17.32 -11.74
N ALA A 326 -2.68 -18.28 -11.19
CA ALA A 326 -3.55 -18.05 -10.04
C ALA A 326 -2.73 -17.68 -8.79
N ALA A 327 -1.59 -18.35 -8.57
CA ALA A 327 -0.67 -18.03 -7.48
C ALA A 327 -0.02 -16.65 -7.67
N ALA A 328 0.41 -16.29 -8.89
CA ALA A 328 0.95 -14.98 -9.20
C ALA A 328 -0.08 -13.87 -8.96
N ALA A 329 -1.33 -14.06 -9.39
CA ALA A 329 -2.42 -13.13 -9.15
C ALA A 329 -2.73 -12.97 -7.66
N ALA A 330 -2.71 -14.06 -6.88
CA ALA A 330 -2.88 -14.01 -5.42
C ALA A 330 -1.73 -13.26 -4.73
N ASN A 331 -0.48 -13.49 -5.17
CA ASN A 331 0.68 -12.78 -4.65
C ASN A 331 0.63 -11.28 -4.99
N LEU A 332 0.19 -10.90 -6.20
CA LEU A 332 0.00 -9.50 -6.58
C LEU A 332 -1.12 -8.82 -5.77
N ARG A 333 -2.22 -9.52 -5.44
CA ARG A 333 -3.26 -8.99 -4.55
C ARG A 333 -2.71 -8.74 -3.15
N ARG A 334 -1.99 -9.72 -2.58
CA ARG A 334 -1.33 -9.56 -1.28
C ARG A 334 -0.32 -8.40 -1.29
N LEU A 335 0.47 -8.30 -2.36
CA LEU A 335 1.42 -7.19 -2.54
C LEU A 335 0.69 -5.84 -2.55
N GLU A 336 -0.41 -5.72 -3.29
CA GLU A 336 -1.21 -4.50 -3.34
C GLU A 336 -1.74 -4.10 -1.96
N GLU A 337 -2.26 -5.05 -1.19
CA GLU A 337 -2.78 -4.83 0.16
C GLU A 337 -1.68 -4.32 1.11
N VAL A 338 -0.56 -5.03 1.20
CA VAL A 338 0.56 -4.66 2.08
C VAL A 338 1.18 -3.32 1.67
N LEU A 339 1.35 -3.10 0.36
CA LEU A 339 1.90 -1.85 -0.17
C LEU A 339 0.97 -0.66 0.10
N THR A 340 -0.35 -0.85 -0.03
CA THR A 340 -1.34 0.20 0.28
C THR A 340 -1.31 0.59 1.76
N LEU A 341 -1.22 -0.39 2.67
CA LEU A 341 -1.10 -0.14 4.11
C LEU A 341 0.19 0.63 4.44
N TYR A 342 1.31 0.17 3.89
CA TYR A 342 2.60 0.85 4.02
C TYR A 342 2.55 2.31 3.53
N LEU A 343 2.02 2.54 2.33
CA LEU A 343 1.94 3.88 1.74
C LEU A 343 1.02 4.80 2.54
N THR A 344 -0.08 4.30 3.09
CA THR A 344 -0.97 5.13 3.92
C THR A 344 -0.28 5.61 5.20
N ALA A 345 0.69 4.85 5.70
CA ALA A 345 1.48 5.20 6.86
C ALA A 345 2.63 6.18 6.56
N VAL A 346 3.32 5.97 5.43
CA VAL A 346 4.60 6.62 5.11
C VAL A 346 4.46 7.76 4.10
N HIS A 347 3.51 7.65 3.17
CA HIS A 347 3.26 8.64 2.13
C HIS A 347 1.76 8.72 1.77
N PRO A 348 0.90 9.31 2.63
CA PRO A 348 -0.57 9.18 2.54
C PRO A 348 -1.22 9.66 1.22
N SER A 349 -0.55 10.56 0.51
CA SER A 349 -0.99 11.03 -0.81
C SER A 349 -0.67 10.05 -1.95
N ALA A 350 0.12 9.00 -1.69
CA ALA A 350 0.44 8.00 -2.69
C ALA A 350 -0.80 7.15 -3.03
N LEU A 351 -0.91 6.80 -4.31
CA LEU A 351 -1.95 5.90 -4.79
C LEU A 351 -1.32 4.60 -5.28
N ALA A 352 -1.99 3.48 -5.02
CA ALA A 352 -1.56 2.17 -5.50
C ALA A 352 -2.68 1.52 -6.33
N VAL A 353 -2.29 0.86 -7.41
CA VAL A 353 -3.22 0.09 -8.24
C VAL A 353 -2.54 -1.12 -8.84
N ARG A 354 -3.21 -2.26 -8.78
CA ARG A 354 -2.73 -3.50 -9.36
C ARG A 354 -2.94 -3.53 -10.88
N GLY A 355 -1.86 -3.73 -11.60
CA GLY A 355 -1.86 -4.13 -13.01
C GLY A 355 -1.83 -5.64 -13.19
N ASN A 356 -1.50 -6.09 -14.40
CA ASN A 356 -1.46 -7.53 -14.70
C ASN A 356 -0.23 -8.23 -14.11
N ARG A 357 0.93 -7.55 -14.11
CA ARG A 357 2.23 -8.13 -13.71
C ARG A 357 2.91 -7.40 -12.54
N ALA A 358 2.38 -6.25 -12.15
CA ALA A 358 2.95 -5.40 -11.12
C ALA A 358 1.85 -4.63 -10.39
N VAL A 359 2.16 -4.16 -9.18
CA VAL A 359 1.42 -3.10 -8.50
C VAL A 359 2.12 -1.78 -8.78
N TYR A 360 1.40 -0.82 -9.33
CA TYR A 360 1.92 0.51 -9.61
C TYR A 360 1.65 1.43 -8.43
N VAL A 361 2.64 2.26 -8.10
CA VAL A 361 2.51 3.32 -7.10
C VAL A 361 2.73 4.67 -7.76
N LEU A 362 1.81 5.58 -7.53
CA LEU A 362 1.89 6.98 -7.93
C LEU A 362 2.23 7.82 -6.71
N THR A 363 3.30 8.60 -6.79
CA THR A 363 3.71 9.56 -5.75
C THR A 363 3.87 10.94 -6.36
N ALA A 364 3.62 11.99 -5.57
CA ALA A 364 3.86 13.37 -5.97
C ALA A 364 4.73 14.05 -4.92
N TRP A 365 5.72 14.81 -5.39
CA TRP A 365 6.74 15.45 -4.55
C TRP A 365 6.80 16.96 -4.81
N PRO A 366 5.73 17.72 -4.52
CA PRO A 366 5.57 19.12 -4.95
C PRO A 366 6.59 20.11 -4.39
N LYS A 367 7.43 19.68 -3.45
CA LYS A 367 8.47 20.50 -2.79
C LYS A 367 9.89 20.13 -3.23
N LEU A 368 10.05 19.13 -4.11
CA LEU A 368 11.35 18.59 -4.50
C LEU A 368 11.63 18.84 -5.98
N GLY A 369 12.91 18.87 -6.35
CA GLY A 369 13.34 18.75 -7.74
C GLY A 369 13.14 17.33 -8.30
N ALA A 370 13.32 17.14 -9.61
CA ALA A 370 13.16 15.84 -10.25
C ALA A 370 14.13 14.78 -9.67
N GLU A 371 15.42 15.09 -9.58
CA GLU A 371 16.42 14.15 -9.04
C GLU A 371 16.15 13.78 -7.58
N GLU A 372 15.77 14.77 -6.76
CA GLU A 372 15.39 14.54 -5.36
C GLU A 372 14.12 13.69 -5.24
N ALA A 373 13.13 13.91 -6.09
CA ALA A 373 11.91 13.10 -6.14
C ALA A 373 12.17 11.67 -6.62
N LEU A 374 13.10 11.47 -7.56
CA LEU A 374 13.57 10.16 -7.98
C LEU A 374 14.26 9.43 -6.82
N ALA A 375 15.17 10.11 -6.12
CA ALA A 375 15.84 9.56 -4.94
C ALA A 375 14.86 9.23 -3.81
N ALA A 376 13.85 10.07 -3.57
CA ALA A 376 12.82 9.83 -2.58
C ALA A 376 11.93 8.62 -2.95
N ALA A 377 11.53 8.50 -4.21
CA ALA A 377 10.78 7.35 -4.71
C ALA A 377 11.61 6.05 -4.65
N ARG A 378 12.90 6.11 -4.97
CA ARG A 378 13.84 5.00 -4.80
C ARG A 378 13.96 4.58 -3.34
N SER A 379 14.16 5.53 -2.42
CA SER A 379 14.25 5.24 -0.99
C SER A 379 12.95 4.63 -0.46
N LEU A 380 11.78 5.08 -0.93
CA LEU A 380 10.49 4.49 -0.58
C LEU A 380 10.40 3.02 -1.03
N ALA A 381 10.87 2.71 -2.23
CA ALA A 381 10.93 1.35 -2.76
C ALA A 381 11.91 0.45 -1.97
N GLU A 382 13.11 0.97 -1.72
CA GLU A 382 14.15 0.27 -0.95
C GLU A 382 13.69 0.00 0.49
N ASP A 383 13.08 0.98 1.16
CA ASP A 383 12.55 0.85 2.51
C ASP A 383 11.41 -0.18 2.57
N PHE A 384 10.51 -0.20 1.58
CA PHE A 384 9.45 -1.20 1.47
C PHE A 384 10.03 -2.62 1.28
N LEU A 385 10.98 -2.79 0.36
CA LEU A 385 11.55 -4.10 0.04
C LEU A 385 12.49 -4.64 1.12
N ALA A 386 13.28 -3.79 1.77
CA ALA A 386 14.18 -4.19 2.85
C ALA A 386 13.45 -4.78 4.06
N ARG A 387 12.18 -4.41 4.24
CA ARG A 387 11.31 -4.86 5.32
C ARG A 387 10.22 -5.84 4.88
N SER A 388 10.13 -6.14 3.58
CA SER A 388 9.20 -7.15 3.08
C SER A 388 9.82 -8.54 3.25
N PRO A 389 9.13 -9.50 3.89
CA PRO A 389 9.68 -10.84 4.02
C PRO A 389 9.73 -11.46 2.63
N ALA A 390 10.93 -11.75 2.15
CA ALA A 390 11.10 -12.85 1.22
C ALA A 390 10.88 -14.12 2.03
N GLY A 391 9.63 -14.60 2.08
CA GLY A 391 9.38 -16.01 2.43
C GLY A 391 10.11 -16.92 1.42
N PRO A 392 9.94 -18.26 1.48
CA PRO A 392 10.54 -19.20 0.51
C PRO A 392 10.05 -19.06 -0.96
N GLY A 393 9.55 -17.89 -1.35
CA GLY A 393 9.19 -17.49 -2.71
C GLY A 393 10.24 -16.56 -3.35
N PRO A 394 10.07 -16.22 -4.64
CA PRO A 394 10.90 -15.21 -5.27
C PRO A 394 10.65 -13.84 -4.60
N GLY A 395 11.72 -13.13 -4.25
CA GLY A 395 11.61 -11.79 -3.66
C GLY A 395 10.87 -10.80 -4.58
N TYR A 396 10.44 -9.67 -4.05
CA TYR A 396 9.85 -8.60 -4.87
C TYR A 396 10.93 -7.79 -5.57
N LEU A 397 10.57 -7.18 -6.70
CA LEU A 397 11.37 -6.23 -7.46
C LEU A 397 10.63 -4.91 -7.55
N ALA A 398 11.33 -3.78 -7.49
CA ALA A 398 10.76 -2.47 -7.70
C ALA A 398 11.54 -1.69 -8.76
N ALA A 399 10.81 -1.22 -9.78
CA ALA A 399 11.32 -0.31 -10.79
C ALA A 399 10.82 1.10 -10.51
N VAL A 400 11.71 2.08 -10.64
CA VAL A 400 11.37 3.50 -10.46
C VAL A 400 11.62 4.24 -11.77
N ALA A 401 10.55 4.80 -12.35
CA ALA A 401 10.67 5.60 -13.56
C ALA A 401 11.23 7.00 -13.27
N TRP A 402 11.68 7.68 -14.32
CA TRP A 402 12.00 9.11 -14.22
C TRP A 402 10.75 9.91 -13.82
N PRO A 403 10.87 10.97 -13.00
CA PRO A 403 9.72 11.75 -12.60
C PRO A 403 9.06 12.48 -13.77
N ALA A 404 7.74 12.38 -13.86
CA ALA A 404 6.90 13.15 -14.75
C ALA A 404 6.70 14.59 -14.21
N ALA A 405 6.79 15.59 -15.09
CA ALA A 405 6.55 16.98 -14.72
C ALA A 405 5.05 17.28 -14.56
N ALA A 406 4.21 16.64 -15.38
CA ALA A 406 2.76 16.81 -15.37
C ALA A 406 2.02 15.47 -15.26
N PRO A 407 0.76 15.45 -14.77
CA PRO A 407 -0.04 14.22 -14.71
C PRO A 407 -0.26 13.57 -16.09
N GLY A 408 -0.24 14.36 -17.16
CA GLY A 408 -0.38 13.87 -18.54
C GLY A 408 0.79 12.98 -19.01
N ASP A 409 1.96 13.09 -18.37
CA ASP A 409 3.15 12.32 -18.72
C ASP A 409 3.21 10.97 -17.98
N ILE A 410 2.33 10.75 -16.99
CA ILE A 410 2.27 9.51 -16.18
C ILE A 410 2.22 8.24 -17.04
N PRO A 411 1.41 8.15 -18.13
CA PRO A 411 1.40 6.97 -18.98
C PRO A 411 2.75 6.68 -19.64
N VAL A 412 3.50 7.72 -20.02
CA VAL A 412 4.82 7.59 -20.66
C VAL A 412 5.84 7.08 -19.65
N VAL A 413 5.89 7.68 -18.46
CA VAL A 413 6.83 7.24 -17.41
C VAL A 413 6.46 5.86 -16.85
N ARG A 414 5.18 5.48 -16.85
CA ARG A 414 4.76 4.09 -16.54
C ARG A 414 5.43 3.08 -17.47
N LEU A 415 5.50 3.34 -18.78
CA LEU A 415 6.17 2.44 -19.73
C LEU A 415 7.67 2.29 -19.41
N GLN A 416 8.31 3.35 -18.89
CA GLN A 416 9.70 3.26 -18.40
C GLN A 416 9.79 2.33 -17.18
N ALA A 417 8.87 2.44 -16.21
CA ALA A 417 8.84 1.55 -15.05
C ALA A 417 8.64 0.09 -15.48
N ASP A 418 7.78 -0.19 -16.46
CA ASP A 418 7.55 -1.52 -16.99
C ASP A 418 8.81 -2.11 -17.65
N ALA A 419 9.52 -1.30 -18.45
CA ALA A 419 10.76 -1.72 -19.10
C ALA A 419 11.88 -2.00 -18.07
N VAL A 420 12.03 -1.12 -17.08
CA VAL A 420 13.01 -1.30 -15.99
C VAL A 420 12.68 -2.55 -15.17
N LEU A 421 11.40 -2.79 -14.85
CA LEU A 421 11.00 -3.98 -14.09
C LEU A 421 11.31 -5.27 -14.85
N ARG A 422 11.07 -5.30 -16.16
CA ARG A 422 11.42 -6.43 -17.04
C ARG A 422 12.93 -6.66 -17.07
N ALA A 423 13.71 -5.59 -17.26
CA ALA A 423 15.18 -5.68 -17.27
C ALA A 423 15.73 -6.13 -15.92
N LEU A 424 15.17 -5.64 -14.82
CA LEU A 424 15.57 -5.97 -13.46
C LEU A 424 15.33 -7.45 -13.12
N GLY A 425 14.28 -8.05 -13.67
CA GLY A 425 14.00 -9.49 -13.55
C GLY A 425 15.10 -10.40 -14.11
N GLN A 426 15.93 -9.88 -15.02
CA GLN A 426 17.01 -10.60 -15.70
C GLN A 426 18.41 -10.06 -15.33
N ALA A 427 18.50 -9.12 -14.39
CA ALA A 427 19.75 -8.45 -14.05
C ALA A 427 20.74 -9.39 -13.34
N GLU A 428 22.00 -9.36 -13.77
CA GLU A 428 23.13 -10.04 -13.15
C GLU A 428 24.25 -9.01 -12.88
N PRO A 429 24.69 -8.80 -11.62
CA PRO A 429 24.22 -9.45 -10.40
C PRO A 429 22.77 -9.05 -10.03
N PRO A 430 22.05 -9.89 -9.27
CA PRO A 430 20.66 -9.64 -8.91
C PRO A 430 20.51 -8.38 -8.07
N ARG A 431 19.58 -7.51 -8.46
CA ARG A 431 19.17 -6.30 -7.73
C ARG A 431 17.67 -6.35 -7.45
N SER A 432 17.24 -5.69 -6.39
CA SER A 432 15.83 -5.65 -5.98
C SER A 432 15.15 -4.32 -6.31
N VAL A 433 15.90 -3.22 -6.37
CA VAL A 433 15.42 -1.91 -6.79
C VAL A 433 16.33 -1.37 -7.89
N ALA A 434 15.75 -0.76 -8.92
CA ALA A 434 16.52 -0.05 -9.94
C ALA A 434 15.73 1.12 -10.54
N THR A 435 16.44 2.16 -10.95
CA THR A 435 15.91 3.27 -11.74
C THR A 435 16.08 3.02 -13.24
N VAL A 436 15.49 3.90 -14.06
CA VAL A 436 15.75 3.93 -15.51
C VAL A 436 17.23 4.15 -15.84
N GLU A 437 17.94 4.95 -15.05
CA GLU A 437 19.37 5.21 -15.25
C GLU A 437 20.22 3.99 -14.90
N ASP A 438 19.87 3.27 -13.81
CA ASP A 438 20.55 2.03 -13.42
C ASP A 438 20.47 0.94 -14.50
N MET A 439 19.40 0.97 -15.32
CA MET A 439 19.03 -0.09 -16.28
C MET A 439 18.98 0.39 -17.73
N ALA A 440 19.56 1.55 -18.06
CA ALA A 440 19.43 2.16 -19.38
C ALA A 440 19.85 1.21 -20.52
N LEU A 441 21.04 0.61 -20.43
CA LEU A 441 21.53 -0.33 -21.46
C LEU A 441 20.66 -1.60 -21.58
N PRO A 442 20.37 -2.35 -20.49
CA PRO A 442 19.45 -3.48 -20.54
C PRO A 442 18.08 -3.14 -21.16
N VAL A 443 17.49 -2.00 -20.78
CA VAL A 443 16.20 -1.53 -21.30
C VAL A 443 16.29 -1.26 -22.81
N MET A 444 17.33 -0.55 -23.26
CA MET A 444 17.54 -0.28 -24.69
C MET A 444 17.75 -1.56 -25.50
N LEU A 445 18.52 -2.52 -24.98
CA LEU A 445 18.73 -3.81 -25.63
C LEU A 445 17.43 -4.63 -25.73
N GLN A 446 16.61 -4.65 -24.67
CA GLN A 446 15.30 -5.32 -24.72
C GLN A 446 14.39 -4.68 -25.76
N HIS A 447 14.32 -3.35 -25.82
CA HIS A 447 13.51 -2.65 -26.81
C HIS A 447 13.98 -2.90 -28.25
N LEU A 448 15.29 -2.89 -28.49
CA LEU A 448 15.87 -3.27 -29.79
C LEU A 448 15.56 -4.72 -30.15
N GLY A 449 15.56 -5.64 -29.16
CA GLY A 449 15.15 -7.02 -29.34
C GLY A 449 13.68 -7.16 -29.74
N ASP A 450 12.79 -6.44 -29.05
CA ASP A 450 11.34 -6.41 -29.36
C ASP A 450 11.09 -5.88 -30.78
N ILE A 451 11.78 -4.80 -31.18
CA ILE A 451 11.70 -4.25 -32.55
C ILE A 451 12.23 -5.28 -33.56
N ALA A 452 13.41 -5.84 -33.35
CA ALA A 452 14.00 -6.83 -34.24
C ALA A 452 13.08 -8.04 -34.43
N GLN A 453 12.43 -8.51 -33.36
CA GLN A 453 11.46 -9.60 -33.42
C GLN A 453 10.19 -9.20 -34.19
N SER A 454 9.64 -8.02 -33.96
CA SER A 454 8.44 -7.55 -34.67
C SER A 454 8.66 -7.34 -36.18
N LEU A 455 9.89 -7.04 -36.58
CA LEU A 455 10.30 -6.92 -37.98
C LEU A 455 10.80 -8.24 -38.60
N ASP A 456 10.78 -9.34 -37.84
CA ASP A 456 11.33 -10.66 -38.22
C ASP A 456 12.79 -10.59 -38.71
N LEU A 457 13.60 -9.72 -38.08
CA LEU A 457 15.01 -9.59 -38.43
C LEU A 457 15.81 -10.81 -37.92
N PRO A 458 16.76 -11.35 -38.72
CA PRO A 458 17.60 -12.43 -38.25
C PRO A 458 18.46 -12.00 -37.07
N ARG A 459 18.50 -12.81 -36.01
CA ARG A 459 19.28 -12.53 -34.78
C ARG A 459 20.78 -12.35 -35.03
N VAL A 460 21.30 -13.08 -36.01
CA VAL A 460 22.68 -12.98 -36.49
C VAL A 460 22.66 -12.80 -38.00
N THR A 461 23.44 -11.85 -38.49
CA THR A 461 23.58 -11.56 -39.92
C THR A 461 25.05 -11.33 -40.27
N GLY A 462 25.35 -11.26 -41.57
CA GLY A 462 26.66 -10.83 -42.06
C GLY A 462 27.84 -11.62 -41.46
N PRO A 463 28.90 -10.94 -40.99
CA PRO A 463 30.08 -11.59 -40.43
C PRO A 463 29.79 -12.50 -39.23
N LEU A 464 28.90 -12.10 -38.32
CA LEU A 464 28.63 -12.88 -37.12
C LEU A 464 27.91 -14.20 -37.44
N ARG A 465 27.00 -14.20 -38.42
CA ARG A 465 26.37 -15.44 -38.90
C ARG A 465 27.41 -16.40 -39.48
N ARG A 466 28.31 -15.92 -40.35
CA ARG A 466 29.40 -16.74 -40.91
C ARG A 466 30.31 -17.33 -39.82
N LEU A 467 30.58 -16.56 -38.77
CA LEU A 467 31.35 -17.04 -37.62
C LEU A 467 30.62 -18.14 -36.86
N ALA A 468 29.32 -17.95 -36.57
CA ALA A 468 28.49 -18.93 -35.89
C ALA A 468 28.33 -20.23 -36.71
N ASP A 469 28.13 -20.11 -38.03
CA ASP A 469 28.03 -21.24 -38.96
C ASP A 469 29.33 -22.06 -39.01
N HIS A 470 30.50 -21.41 -38.86
CA HIS A 470 31.80 -22.08 -38.87
C HIS A 470 32.14 -22.81 -37.56
N ASP A 471 31.85 -22.18 -36.43
CA ASP A 471 32.34 -22.56 -35.11
C ASP A 471 31.28 -23.30 -34.26
N GLY A 472 30.05 -23.40 -34.79
CA GLY A 472 28.93 -24.09 -34.15
C GLY A 472 28.30 -23.29 -33.00
N PRO A 473 27.22 -23.82 -32.39
CA PRO A 473 26.37 -23.09 -31.43
C PRO A 473 27.08 -22.69 -30.12
N ASN A 474 28.19 -23.36 -29.77
CA ASN A 474 29.01 -23.04 -28.58
C ASN A 474 30.47 -22.73 -28.96
N GLY A 475 30.65 -22.14 -30.14
CA GLY A 475 31.94 -21.92 -30.76
C GLY A 475 32.94 -21.12 -29.93
N VAL A 476 34.21 -21.55 -29.96
CA VAL A 476 35.32 -20.93 -29.21
C VAL A 476 35.66 -19.54 -29.74
N LEU A 477 35.63 -19.33 -31.05
CA LEU A 477 35.83 -18.05 -31.72
C LEU A 477 34.66 -17.10 -31.46
N THR A 478 33.40 -17.57 -31.48
CA THR A 478 32.24 -16.73 -31.12
C THR A 478 32.33 -16.25 -29.68
N ARG A 479 32.67 -17.15 -28.74
CA ARG A 479 32.93 -16.78 -27.33
C ARG A 479 34.13 -15.85 -27.18
N THR A 480 35.16 -16.04 -28.00
CA THR A 480 36.34 -15.15 -27.99
C THR A 480 35.97 -13.75 -28.46
N LEU A 481 35.19 -13.62 -29.54
CA LEU A 481 34.70 -12.34 -30.05
C LEU A 481 33.81 -11.64 -29.02
N SER A 482 32.82 -12.34 -28.44
CA SER A 482 31.97 -11.78 -27.37
C SER A 482 32.80 -11.28 -26.18
N THR A 483 33.79 -12.06 -25.73
CA THR A 483 34.63 -11.65 -24.59
C THR A 483 35.53 -10.47 -24.93
N PHE A 484 36.10 -10.45 -26.13
CA PHE A 484 36.95 -9.36 -26.62
C PHE A 484 36.18 -8.04 -26.70
N LEU A 485 35.00 -8.09 -27.28
CA LEU A 485 34.07 -6.96 -27.36
C LEU A 485 33.61 -6.49 -25.98
N ALA A 486 33.29 -7.42 -25.06
CA ALA A 486 32.85 -7.11 -23.70
C ALA A 486 33.90 -6.44 -22.79
N VAL A 487 35.18 -6.44 -23.17
CA VAL A 487 36.26 -5.73 -22.46
C VAL A 487 36.77 -4.50 -23.23
N GLY A 488 35.97 -3.97 -24.15
CA GLY A 488 36.33 -2.78 -24.92
C GLY A 488 37.34 -3.04 -26.03
N SER A 489 37.37 -4.25 -26.58
CA SER A 489 38.29 -4.66 -27.66
C SER A 489 39.78 -4.60 -27.27
N VAL A 490 40.08 -4.82 -25.98
CA VAL A 490 41.45 -4.92 -25.47
C VAL A 490 41.88 -6.39 -25.41
N ALA A 491 42.94 -6.73 -26.15
CA ALA A 491 43.40 -8.11 -26.27
C ALA A 491 43.94 -8.69 -24.94
N ASP A 492 44.68 -7.91 -24.16
CA ASP A 492 45.25 -8.42 -22.91
C ASP A 492 44.15 -8.75 -21.88
N ASP A 493 43.17 -7.87 -21.73
CA ASP A 493 42.02 -8.06 -20.84
C ASP A 493 41.13 -9.23 -21.27
N ALA A 494 40.94 -9.41 -22.58
CA ALA A 494 40.16 -10.51 -23.12
C ALA A 494 40.87 -11.85 -22.90
N ALA A 495 42.19 -11.88 -23.06
CA ALA A 495 43.01 -13.06 -22.80
C ALA A 495 42.97 -13.45 -21.31
N LEU A 496 43.08 -12.46 -20.42
CA LEU A 496 42.94 -12.64 -18.97
C LEU A 496 41.56 -13.21 -18.61
N ARG A 497 40.48 -12.62 -19.13
CA ARG A 497 39.10 -13.05 -18.86
C ARG A 497 38.80 -14.45 -19.40
N LEU A 498 39.39 -14.83 -20.53
CA LEU A 498 39.28 -16.17 -21.10
C LEU A 498 40.25 -17.20 -20.48
N ARG A 499 41.18 -16.76 -19.61
CA ARG A 499 42.25 -17.58 -19.04
C ARG A 499 43.11 -18.25 -20.11
N VAL A 500 43.49 -17.49 -21.14
CA VAL A 500 44.39 -17.93 -22.21
C VAL A 500 45.57 -16.96 -22.34
N HIS A 501 46.66 -17.41 -22.97
CA HIS A 501 47.78 -16.52 -23.28
C HIS A 501 47.38 -15.49 -24.35
N VAL A 502 47.90 -14.25 -24.28
CA VAL A 502 47.59 -13.18 -25.24
C VAL A 502 47.88 -13.58 -26.69
N ASN A 503 48.97 -14.31 -26.94
CA ASN A 503 49.28 -14.82 -28.29
C ASN A 503 48.19 -15.74 -28.85
N THR A 504 47.61 -16.60 -28.01
CA THR A 504 46.49 -17.46 -28.38
C THR A 504 45.25 -16.64 -28.72
N LEU A 505 44.98 -15.58 -27.95
CA LEU A 505 43.89 -14.66 -28.26
C LEU A 505 44.12 -13.95 -29.59
N ARG A 506 45.30 -13.37 -29.82
CA ARG A 506 45.65 -12.68 -31.09
C ARG A 506 45.50 -13.62 -32.29
N TYR A 507 45.91 -14.88 -32.15
CA TYR A 507 45.66 -15.90 -33.16
C TYR A 507 44.15 -16.11 -33.41
N ARG A 508 43.34 -16.29 -32.35
CA ARG A 508 41.88 -16.45 -32.48
C ARG A 508 41.22 -15.22 -33.12
N LEU A 509 41.64 -14.01 -32.77
CA LEU A 509 41.13 -12.77 -33.37
C LEU A 509 41.46 -12.68 -34.86
N ARG A 510 42.69 -13.05 -35.27
CA ARG A 510 43.04 -13.16 -36.70
C ARG A 510 42.14 -14.18 -37.40
N ARG A 511 41.94 -15.35 -36.79
CA ARG A 511 41.10 -16.40 -37.34
C ARG A 511 39.63 -15.95 -37.46
N ILE A 512 39.12 -15.19 -36.49
CA ILE A 512 37.79 -14.57 -36.57
C ILE A 512 37.70 -13.68 -37.81
N ARG A 513 38.68 -12.80 -38.07
CA ARG A 513 38.70 -11.94 -39.27
C ARG A 513 38.70 -12.76 -40.56
N GLU A 514 39.53 -13.79 -40.64
CA GLU A 514 39.63 -14.66 -41.83
C GLU A 514 38.32 -15.41 -42.13
N VAL A 515 37.66 -15.95 -41.10
CA VAL A 515 36.45 -16.78 -41.26
C VAL A 515 35.21 -15.92 -41.46
N SER A 516 35.05 -14.88 -40.66
CA SER A 516 33.85 -14.05 -40.67
C SER A 516 33.90 -12.94 -41.71
N GLY A 517 35.09 -12.50 -42.12
CA GLY A 517 35.27 -11.27 -42.89
C GLY A 517 34.93 -10.00 -42.09
N LEU A 518 34.83 -10.09 -40.76
CA LEU A 518 34.59 -8.94 -39.89
C LEU A 518 35.83 -8.04 -39.90
N ASP A 519 35.63 -6.77 -40.26
CA ASP A 519 36.69 -5.77 -40.16
C ASP A 519 36.66 -5.09 -38.79
N PHE A 520 37.79 -5.11 -38.09
CA PHE A 520 37.88 -4.54 -36.73
C PHE A 520 38.18 -3.05 -36.75
N GLU A 521 38.51 -2.50 -37.92
CA GLU A 521 38.75 -1.07 -38.12
C GLU A 521 37.45 -0.34 -38.53
N ASP A 522 36.42 -1.08 -38.93
CA ASP A 522 35.09 -0.57 -39.24
C ASP A 522 34.23 -0.50 -37.97
N ALA A 523 33.98 0.74 -37.51
CA ALA A 523 33.24 1.00 -36.28
C ALA A 523 31.79 0.49 -36.34
N ASP A 524 31.13 0.56 -37.50
CA ASP A 524 29.73 0.14 -37.66
C ASP A 524 29.62 -1.38 -37.63
N GLN A 525 30.58 -2.09 -38.26
CA GLN A 525 30.64 -3.55 -38.19
C GLN A 525 30.90 -4.05 -36.76
N MET A 526 31.80 -3.40 -36.03
CA MET A 526 32.09 -3.73 -34.63
C MET A 526 30.88 -3.47 -33.73
N LEU A 527 30.20 -2.34 -33.91
CA LEU A 527 28.98 -2.01 -33.17
C LEU A 527 27.85 -3.01 -33.47
N LEU A 528 27.61 -3.35 -34.73
CA LEU A 528 26.58 -4.32 -35.11
C LEU A 528 26.88 -5.70 -34.52
N ALA A 529 28.13 -6.18 -34.61
CA ALA A 529 28.53 -7.46 -34.01
C ALA A 529 28.33 -7.47 -32.48
N GLN A 530 28.70 -6.38 -31.80
CA GLN A 530 28.47 -6.19 -30.37
C GLN A 530 26.97 -6.26 -30.03
N LEU A 531 26.13 -5.52 -30.76
CA LEU A 531 24.68 -5.50 -30.53
C LEU A 531 24.05 -6.88 -30.76
N GLN A 532 24.38 -7.56 -31.85
CA GLN A 532 23.83 -8.89 -32.15
C GLN A 532 24.22 -9.93 -31.09
N LEU A 533 25.47 -9.89 -30.60
CA LEU A 533 25.92 -10.76 -29.51
C LEU A 533 25.17 -10.47 -28.20
N ARG A 534 24.98 -9.19 -27.86
CA ARG A 534 24.27 -8.79 -26.63
C ARG A 534 22.76 -9.07 -26.70
N LEU A 535 22.14 -8.89 -27.86
CA LEU A 535 20.74 -9.25 -28.09
C LEU A 535 20.55 -10.77 -27.98
N ASN A 536 21.48 -11.57 -28.49
CA ASN A 536 21.44 -13.03 -28.31
C ASN A 536 21.52 -13.43 -26.84
N GLU A 537 22.32 -12.75 -26.02
CA GLU A 537 22.40 -13.00 -24.57
C GLU A 537 21.07 -12.69 -23.86
N VAL A 538 20.37 -11.62 -24.26
CA VAL A 538 19.08 -11.20 -23.67
C VAL A 538 17.93 -12.14 -24.08
N VAL A 539 17.89 -12.59 -25.34
CA VAL A 539 16.77 -13.38 -25.89
C VAL A 539 17.00 -14.90 -25.82
N SER A 540 18.22 -15.36 -25.56
CA SER A 540 18.50 -16.80 -25.27
C SER A 540 18.18 -17.17 -23.82
N GLN A 541 17.83 -16.20 -22.98
CA GLN A 541 17.14 -16.44 -21.73
C GLN A 541 15.64 -16.51 -22.06
N PRO A 542 14.96 -17.65 -21.81
CA PRO A 542 13.58 -17.82 -22.23
C PRO A 542 12.73 -16.66 -21.71
N LEU A 543 11.94 -16.07 -22.62
CA LEU A 543 10.80 -15.26 -22.28
C LEU A 543 9.86 -16.12 -21.43
N VAL A 544 9.84 -15.87 -20.14
CA VAL A 544 8.78 -16.30 -19.22
C VAL A 544 8.11 -15.04 -18.69
#